data_AF-A0A496Z8F6-F1
#
_entry.id   AF-A0A496Z8F6-F1
#
_cell.length_a   1.000
_cell.length_b   1.000
_cell.length_c   1.000
_cell.angle_alpha   90.00
_cell.angle_beta   90.00
_cell.angle_gamma   90.00
#
_symmetry.space_group_name_H-M   'P 1'
#
loop_
_entity.id
_entity.type
_entity.pdbx_description
1 polymer ?
#
loop_
_entity_poly.entity_id
_entity_poly.type
_entity_poly.pdbx_seq_one_letter_code
_entity_poly.pdbx_strand_id
1 'polypeptide(L)'
;MECPHCPNVVRTIIPMAMICENLHLQIIDGTLFPETAQKDGVMSAPCLILDDDFRWTGEVTAQEIIEIITNRDPSQLSAATLKNILEQGDASWIARQMMEKGKIFDGFIKLLLHETWSVRLGAMVIVEELAETDPKLAAKLCPELIALFDKKEIPVQGDILYVLGEAGNSETKKWINNKIDTLEHQDLIDAANDALETLN
;
A
#
# COMPACT_ATOMS: atom_id res chain seq x y z
N MET A 1 -10.37 -28.83 4.39
CA MET A 1 -9.45 -28.63 3.24
C MET A 1 -8.13 -28.20 3.82
N GLU A 2 -7.01 -28.83 3.45
CA GLU A 2 -5.69 -28.36 3.85
C GLU A 2 -5.30 -27.16 2.99
N CYS A 3 -4.88 -26.06 3.61
CA CYS A 3 -4.34 -24.92 2.87
C CYS A 3 -2.93 -25.27 2.35
N PRO A 4 -2.68 -25.17 1.04
CA PRO A 4 -1.39 -25.55 0.46
C PRO A 4 -0.23 -24.62 0.89
N HIS A 5 -0.53 -23.39 1.30
CA HIS A 5 0.50 -22.39 1.66
C HIS A 5 0.82 -22.36 3.17
N CYS A 6 -0.06 -22.87 4.04
CA CYS A 6 0.18 -22.90 5.50
C CYS A 6 1.49 -23.62 5.88
N PRO A 7 1.83 -24.80 5.32
CA PRO A 7 3.09 -25.47 5.65
C PRO A 7 4.34 -24.63 5.33
N ASN A 8 4.29 -23.77 4.30
CA ASN A 8 5.44 -22.94 3.91
C ASN A 8 5.71 -21.85 4.95
N VAL A 9 4.68 -21.15 5.40
CA VAL A 9 4.80 -20.11 6.45
C VAL A 9 5.26 -20.74 7.76
N VAL A 10 4.67 -21.88 8.15
CA VAL A 10 5.05 -22.60 9.38
C VAL A 10 6.52 -23.04 9.35
N ARG A 11 7.01 -23.58 8.22
CA ARG A 11 8.42 -23.95 8.04
C ARG A 11 9.37 -22.76 8.08
N THR A 12 8.88 -21.57 7.73
CA THR A 12 9.65 -20.33 7.75
C THR A 12 9.79 -19.77 9.17
N ILE A 13 8.70 -19.75 9.94
CA ILE A 13 8.63 -19.07 11.24
C ILE A 13 9.12 -19.94 12.43
N ILE A 14 8.92 -21.26 12.39
CA ILE A 14 9.32 -22.16 13.48
C ILE A 14 10.82 -22.05 13.81
N PRO A 15 11.74 -22.10 12.83
CA PRO A 15 13.17 -21.97 13.12
C PRO A 15 13.52 -20.65 13.81
N MET A 16 12.86 -19.56 13.43
CA MET A 16 13.08 -18.23 14.03
C MET A 16 12.67 -18.22 15.51
N ALA A 17 11.51 -18.80 15.83
CA ALA A 17 11.00 -18.93 17.20
C ALA A 17 11.86 -19.84 18.08
N MET A 18 12.46 -20.88 17.47
CA MET A 18 13.36 -21.78 18.20
C MET A 18 14.71 -21.16 18.54
N ILE A 19 15.20 -20.24 17.70
CA ILE A 19 16.53 -19.63 17.87
C ILE A 19 16.46 -18.38 18.75
N CYS A 20 15.36 -17.62 18.67
CA CYS A 20 15.19 -16.36 19.39
C CYS A 20 14.27 -16.53 20.59
N GLU A 21 14.81 -16.51 21.81
CA GLU A 21 14.03 -16.63 23.06
C GLU A 21 13.01 -15.50 23.25
N ASN A 22 13.22 -14.35 22.59
CA ASN A 22 12.32 -13.20 22.64
C ASN A 22 11.16 -13.30 21.63
N LEU A 23 11.11 -14.34 20.79
CA LEU A 23 10.05 -14.53 19.82
C LEU A 23 9.07 -15.61 20.30
N HIS A 24 7.87 -15.19 20.68
CA HIS A 24 6.79 -16.10 21.01
C HIS A 24 5.96 -16.41 19.75
N LEU A 25 5.88 -17.69 19.39
CA LEU A 25 5.08 -18.15 18.27
C LEU A 25 3.87 -18.94 18.78
N GLN A 26 2.68 -18.48 18.41
CA GLN A 26 1.44 -19.23 18.57
C GLN A 26 0.90 -19.60 17.17
N ILE A 27 0.65 -20.88 16.94
CA ILE A 27 0.01 -21.38 15.71
C ILE A 27 -1.41 -21.79 16.06
N ILE A 28 -2.38 -21.15 15.41
CA ILE A 28 -3.82 -21.38 15.64
C ILE A 28 -4.43 -21.99 14.37
N ASP A 29 -5.09 -23.12 14.51
CA ASP A 29 -5.90 -23.68 13.42
C ASP A 29 -7.26 -22.97 13.40
N GLY A 30 -7.47 -22.06 12.44
CA GLY A 30 -8.71 -21.29 12.31
C GLY A 30 -9.96 -22.15 12.04
N THR A 31 -9.80 -23.40 11.59
CA THR A 31 -10.92 -24.33 11.42
C THR A 31 -11.37 -24.88 12.77
N LEU A 32 -10.44 -25.10 13.70
CA LEU A 32 -10.72 -25.59 15.05
C LEU A 32 -11.07 -24.45 16.01
N PHE A 33 -10.55 -23.24 15.78
CA PHE A 33 -10.73 -22.06 16.63
C PHE A 33 -11.32 -20.87 15.83
N PRO A 34 -12.55 -21.00 15.29
CA PRO A 34 -13.14 -19.99 14.41
C PRO A 34 -13.39 -18.65 15.12
N GLU A 35 -13.73 -18.68 16.42
CA GLU A 35 -13.92 -17.46 17.21
C GLU A 35 -12.64 -16.64 17.33
N THR A 36 -11.49 -17.29 17.47
CA THR A 36 -10.19 -16.61 17.53
C THR A 36 -9.82 -16.03 16.17
N ALA A 37 -9.96 -16.82 15.09
CA ALA A 37 -9.75 -16.32 13.74
C ALA A 37 -10.65 -15.13 13.40
N GLN A 38 -11.93 -15.16 13.81
CA GLN A 38 -12.87 -14.06 13.59
C GLN A 38 -12.52 -12.83 14.42
N LYS A 39 -12.19 -13.01 15.70
CA LYS A 39 -11.74 -11.92 16.58
C LYS A 39 -10.53 -11.19 16.00
N ASP A 40 -9.61 -11.97 15.45
CA ASP A 40 -8.41 -11.44 14.80
C ASP A 40 -8.68 -11.02 13.35
N GLY A 41 -9.92 -11.01 12.85
CA GLY A 41 -10.25 -10.54 11.49
C GLY A 41 -9.59 -11.35 10.37
N VAL A 42 -9.27 -12.62 10.61
CA VAL A 42 -8.59 -13.49 9.64
C VAL A 42 -9.59 -13.93 8.58
N MET A 43 -9.42 -13.42 7.36
CA MET A 43 -10.27 -13.76 6.22
C MET A 43 -9.76 -14.96 5.42
N SER A 44 -8.46 -15.25 5.49
CA SER A 44 -7.80 -16.30 4.72
C SER A 44 -6.61 -16.89 5.50
N ALA A 45 -6.26 -18.14 5.18
CA ALA A 45 -5.09 -18.82 5.74
C ALA A 45 -4.04 -19.09 4.65
N PRO A 46 -2.73 -19.06 4.96
CA PRO A 46 -2.14 -18.68 6.25
C PRO A 46 -2.28 -17.18 6.52
N CYS A 47 -2.40 -16.81 7.79
CA CYS A 47 -2.32 -15.44 8.28
C CYS A 47 -1.29 -15.41 9.42
N LEU A 48 -0.22 -14.64 9.26
CA LEU A 48 0.77 -14.36 10.29
C LEU A 48 0.45 -12.98 10.87
N ILE A 49 0.38 -12.90 12.20
CA ILE A 49 0.16 -11.65 12.94
C ILE A 49 1.34 -11.46 13.89
N LEU A 50 1.92 -10.26 13.88
CA LEU A 50 2.98 -9.86 14.80
C LEU A 50 2.47 -8.71 15.68
N ASP A 51 2.40 -8.98 16.99
CA ASP A 51 2.00 -8.05 18.05
C ASP A 51 0.71 -7.26 17.77
N ASP A 52 -0.30 -7.95 17.23
CA ASP A 52 -1.64 -7.43 16.88
C ASP A 52 -1.68 -6.31 15.82
N ASP A 53 -0.52 -5.91 15.27
CA ASP A 53 -0.41 -4.75 14.36
C ASP A 53 -0.04 -5.17 12.93
N PHE A 54 1.04 -5.94 12.78
CA PHE A 54 1.52 -6.35 11.45
C PHE A 54 0.90 -7.67 11.02
N ARG A 55 0.46 -7.73 9.77
CA ARG A 55 -0.28 -8.85 9.21
C ARG A 55 0.29 -9.24 7.86
N TRP A 56 0.41 -10.54 7.64
CA TRP A 56 0.71 -11.12 6.34
C TRP A 56 -0.25 -12.26 6.08
N THR A 57 -0.97 -12.25 4.98
CA THR A 57 -1.68 -13.44 4.51
C THR A 57 -0.98 -14.06 3.28
N GLY A 58 -1.06 -15.38 3.12
CA GLY A 58 -0.38 -16.06 2.01
C GLY A 58 1.14 -16.23 2.20
N GLU A 59 1.91 -16.09 1.12
CA GLU A 59 3.35 -16.33 1.14
C GLU A 59 4.13 -15.11 1.64
N VAL A 60 5.06 -15.35 2.57
CA VAL A 60 5.93 -14.34 3.16
C VAL A 60 7.33 -14.91 3.35
N THR A 61 8.36 -14.09 3.12
CA THR A 61 9.76 -14.54 3.27
C THR A 61 10.28 -14.33 4.69
N ALA A 62 11.26 -15.13 5.11
CA ALA A 62 11.92 -14.94 6.42
C ALA A 62 12.55 -13.55 6.55
N GLN A 63 13.13 -13.03 5.46
CA GLN A 63 13.78 -11.72 5.46
C GLN A 63 12.79 -10.60 5.77
N GLU A 64 11.63 -10.58 5.12
CA GLU A 64 10.58 -9.58 5.39
C GLU A 64 10.10 -9.64 6.84
N ILE A 65 9.89 -10.85 7.38
CA ILE A 65 9.47 -11.02 8.77
C ILE A 65 10.54 -10.46 9.73
N ILE A 66 11.82 -10.77 9.49
CA ILE A 66 12.93 -10.27 10.32
C ILE A 66 13.02 -8.75 10.26
N GLU A 67 12.85 -8.16 9.07
CA GLU A 67 12.89 -6.70 8.88
C GLU A 67 11.78 -6.01 9.69
N ILE A 68 10.54 -6.53 9.68
CA ILE A 68 9.45 -5.98 10.50
C ILE A 68 9.70 -6.19 11.99
N ILE A 69 10.10 -7.40 12.42
CA ILE A 69 10.37 -7.68 13.84
C ILE A 69 11.44 -6.74 14.40
N THR A 70 12.47 -6.48 13.62
CA THR A 70 13.64 -5.69 14.07
C THR A 70 13.34 -4.20 14.08
N ASN A 71 12.72 -3.69 13.01
CA ASN A 71 12.57 -2.25 12.83
C ASN A 71 11.25 -1.72 13.39
N ARG A 72 10.19 -2.54 13.41
CA ARG A 72 8.81 -2.14 13.79
C ARG A 72 8.35 -0.82 13.15
N ASP A 73 8.90 -0.50 11.99
CA ASP A 73 8.59 0.72 11.26
C ASP A 73 7.95 0.36 9.93
N PRO A 74 6.61 0.44 9.80
CA PRO A 74 5.91 0.21 8.54
C PRO A 74 6.39 1.15 7.42
N SER A 75 7.03 2.29 7.76
CA SER A 75 7.55 3.22 6.76
C SER A 75 8.74 2.68 5.96
N GLN A 76 9.35 1.59 6.43
CA GLN A 76 10.45 0.89 5.76
C GLN A 76 10.01 -0.30 4.91
N LEU A 77 8.69 -0.57 4.82
CA LEU A 77 8.20 -1.71 4.05
C LEU A 77 8.52 -1.57 2.57
N SER A 78 8.95 -2.70 1.99
CA SER A 78 9.23 -2.78 0.57
C SER A 78 7.95 -2.64 -0.24
N ALA A 79 8.07 -2.24 -1.50
CA ALA A 79 6.94 -2.21 -2.43
C ALA A 79 6.34 -3.62 -2.61
N ALA A 80 7.15 -4.68 -2.60
CA ALA A 80 6.65 -6.04 -2.72
C ALA A 80 5.77 -6.42 -1.52
N THR A 81 6.18 -6.07 -0.32
CA THR A 81 5.42 -6.34 0.91
C THR A 81 4.12 -5.52 0.94
N LEU A 82 4.17 -4.23 0.59
CA LEU A 82 2.97 -3.40 0.49
C LEU A 82 2.01 -3.90 -0.61
N LYS A 83 2.55 -4.36 -1.75
CA LYS A 83 1.74 -4.98 -2.81
C LYS A 83 1.04 -6.24 -2.30
N ASN A 84 1.72 -7.10 -1.56
CA ASN A 84 1.11 -8.30 -0.99
C ASN A 84 -0.05 -7.91 -0.06
N ILE A 85 0.15 -6.95 0.84
CA ILE A 85 -0.91 -6.43 1.73
C ILE A 85 -2.11 -5.89 0.92
N LEU A 86 -1.84 -5.13 -0.14
CA LEU A 86 -2.88 -4.60 -1.03
C LEU A 86 -3.66 -5.71 -1.75
N GLU A 87 -2.99 -6.72 -2.29
CA GLU A 87 -3.61 -7.86 -2.97
C GLU A 87 -4.46 -8.72 -2.03
N GLN A 88 -4.26 -8.58 -0.72
CA GLN A 88 -5.02 -9.25 0.32
C GLN A 88 -6.27 -8.46 0.74
N GLY A 89 -6.49 -7.29 0.13
CA GLY A 89 -7.63 -6.42 0.38
C GLY A 89 -7.45 -5.49 1.58
N ASP A 90 -6.23 -5.34 2.11
CA ASP A 90 -5.97 -4.54 3.30
C ASP A 90 -5.36 -3.16 2.98
N ALA A 91 -5.97 -2.47 2.01
CA ALA A 91 -5.58 -1.13 1.59
C ALA A 91 -5.65 -0.11 2.76
N SER A 92 -6.72 -0.21 3.55
CA SER A 92 -6.97 0.68 4.69
C SER A 92 -5.93 0.54 5.80
N TRP A 93 -5.32 -0.65 5.98
CA TRP A 93 -4.17 -0.78 6.88
C TRP A 93 -3.00 0.09 6.40
N ILE A 94 -2.67 0.08 5.10
CA ILE A 94 -1.57 0.88 4.56
C ILE A 94 -1.85 2.38 4.74
N ALA A 95 -3.08 2.83 4.46
CA ALA A 95 -3.51 4.21 4.69
C ALA A 95 -3.36 4.62 6.16
N ARG A 96 -3.92 3.82 7.08
CA ARG A 96 -3.85 4.05 8.53
C ARG A 96 -2.42 4.16 9.03
N GLN A 97 -1.54 3.25 8.61
CA GLN A 97 -0.14 3.27 9.05
C GLN A 97 0.60 4.52 8.55
N MET A 98 0.33 5.00 7.34
CA MET A 98 0.89 6.27 6.86
C MET A 98 0.36 7.47 7.67
N MET A 99 -0.93 7.48 8.02
CA MET A 99 -1.55 8.51 8.87
C MET A 99 -0.97 8.52 10.29
N GLU A 100 -0.87 7.36 10.93
CA GLU A 100 -0.29 7.21 12.27
C GLU A 100 1.17 7.68 12.34
N LYS A 101 1.94 7.44 11.27
CA LYS A 101 3.33 7.94 11.15
C LYS A 101 3.41 9.38 10.64
N GLY A 102 2.33 9.96 10.12
CA GLY A 102 2.33 11.25 9.44
C GLY A 102 3.27 11.30 8.21
N LYS A 103 3.54 10.14 7.60
CA LYS A 103 4.56 9.96 6.55
C LYS A 103 4.05 9.04 5.45
N ILE A 104 4.22 9.47 4.19
CA ILE A 104 4.04 8.62 3.00
C ILE A 104 5.23 7.67 2.87
N PHE A 105 4.97 6.40 2.62
CA PHE A 105 6.02 5.39 2.50
C PHE A 105 6.61 5.36 1.10
N ASP A 106 7.94 5.29 0.98
CA ASP A 106 8.62 5.24 -0.32
C ASP A 106 8.19 4.01 -1.15
N GLY A 107 7.93 2.89 -0.47
CA GLY A 107 7.39 1.67 -1.08
C GLY A 107 5.99 1.88 -1.69
N PHE A 108 5.17 2.74 -1.10
CA PHE A 108 3.82 3.05 -1.59
C PHE A 108 3.87 3.86 -2.89
N ILE A 109 4.80 4.80 -3.02
CA ILE A 109 5.00 5.57 -4.27
C ILE A 109 5.37 4.64 -5.43
N LYS A 110 6.13 3.57 -5.16
CA LYS A 110 6.42 2.53 -6.16
C LYS A 110 5.18 1.74 -6.59
N LEU A 111 4.16 1.60 -5.72
CA LEU A 111 2.89 0.97 -6.10
C LEU A 111 2.08 1.86 -7.05
N LEU A 112 2.02 3.17 -6.78
CA LEU A 112 1.38 4.14 -7.67
C LEU A 112 2.02 4.19 -9.07
N LEU A 113 3.29 3.80 -9.18
CA LEU A 113 4.06 3.81 -10.42
C LEU A 113 4.35 2.39 -10.97
N HIS A 114 3.64 1.39 -10.46
CA HIS A 114 3.88 -0.02 -10.77
C HIS A 114 3.51 -0.34 -12.23
N GLU A 115 4.20 -1.30 -12.85
CA GLU A 115 3.92 -1.68 -14.25
C GLU A 115 2.51 -2.29 -14.43
N THR A 116 2.07 -3.09 -13.45
CA THR A 116 0.73 -3.70 -13.42
C THR A 116 -0.34 -2.70 -13.02
N TRP A 117 -1.33 -2.49 -13.89
CA TRP A 117 -2.43 -1.54 -13.66
C TRP A 117 -3.29 -1.86 -12.43
N SER A 118 -3.61 -3.13 -12.16
CA SER A 118 -4.41 -3.50 -10.98
C SER A 118 -3.74 -3.13 -9.66
N VAL A 119 -2.40 -3.13 -9.61
CA VAL A 119 -1.63 -2.68 -8.44
C VAL A 119 -1.75 -1.17 -8.27
N ARG A 120 -1.65 -0.41 -9.38
CA ARG A 120 -1.82 1.05 -9.35
C ARG A 120 -3.23 1.44 -8.92
N LEU A 121 -4.26 0.76 -9.44
CA LEU A 121 -5.64 0.98 -9.06
C LEU A 121 -5.87 0.78 -7.56
N GLY A 122 -5.35 -0.31 -6.98
CA GLY A 122 -5.44 -0.50 -5.53
C GLY A 122 -4.67 0.56 -4.73
N ALA A 123 -3.55 1.04 -5.25
CA ALA A 123 -2.82 2.15 -4.62
C ALA A 123 -3.56 3.49 -4.71
N MET A 124 -4.35 3.73 -5.76
CA MET A 124 -5.21 4.93 -5.86
C MET A 124 -6.31 4.94 -4.80
N VAL A 125 -6.92 3.78 -4.51
CA VAL A 125 -7.92 3.66 -3.43
C VAL A 125 -7.32 4.11 -2.08
N ILE A 126 -6.04 3.80 -1.84
CA ILE A 126 -5.34 4.28 -0.63
C ILE A 126 -5.17 5.81 -0.67
N VAL A 127 -4.92 6.40 -1.83
CA VAL A 127 -4.84 7.87 -1.98
C VAL A 127 -6.19 8.52 -1.68
N GLU A 128 -7.29 7.97 -2.18
CA GLU A 128 -8.64 8.46 -1.90
C GLU A 128 -8.91 8.47 -0.39
N GLU A 129 -8.61 7.37 0.31
CA GLU A 129 -8.77 7.27 1.77
C GLU A 129 -7.89 8.30 2.53
N LEU A 130 -6.64 8.48 2.09
CA LEU A 130 -5.76 9.49 2.63
C LEU A 130 -6.27 10.92 2.37
N ALA A 131 -6.77 11.19 1.17
CA ALA A 131 -7.28 12.51 0.79
C ALA A 131 -8.53 12.87 1.58
N GLU A 132 -9.42 11.89 1.82
CA GLU A 132 -10.62 12.07 2.64
C GLU A 132 -10.27 12.30 4.12
N THR A 133 -9.28 11.57 4.65
CA THR A 133 -9.01 11.53 6.10
C THR A 133 -7.92 12.51 6.56
N ASP A 134 -6.81 12.60 5.81
CA ASP A 134 -5.70 13.54 6.06
C ASP A 134 -5.19 14.17 4.75
N PRO A 135 -5.92 15.17 4.21
CA PRO A 135 -5.57 15.83 2.95
C PRO A 135 -4.16 16.44 2.96
N LYS A 136 -3.65 16.84 4.14
CA LYS A 136 -2.30 17.43 4.26
C LYS A 136 -1.23 16.37 4.07
N LEU A 137 -1.46 15.15 4.56
CA LEU A 137 -0.57 14.03 4.31
C LEU A 137 -0.64 13.58 2.86
N ALA A 138 -1.85 13.44 2.29
CA ALA A 138 -2.05 13.07 0.89
C ALA A 138 -1.29 14.01 -0.06
N ALA A 139 -1.39 15.33 0.16
CA ALA A 139 -0.71 16.34 -0.66
C ALA A 139 0.83 16.22 -0.69
N LYS A 140 1.44 15.46 0.24
CA LYS A 140 2.89 15.19 0.22
C LYS A 140 3.30 14.29 -0.96
N LEU A 141 2.36 13.56 -1.58
CA LEU A 141 2.60 12.77 -2.79
C LEU A 141 2.90 13.65 -4.01
N CYS A 142 2.25 14.81 -4.10
CA CYS A 142 2.20 15.59 -5.34
C CYS A 142 3.57 16.02 -5.86
N PRO A 143 4.52 16.54 -5.05
CA PRO A 143 5.82 16.99 -5.57
C PRO A 143 6.62 15.89 -6.26
N GLU A 144 6.60 14.67 -5.70
CA GLU A 144 7.34 13.54 -6.27
C GLU A 144 6.69 13.03 -7.55
N LEU A 145 5.36 12.90 -7.58
CA LEU A 145 4.63 12.48 -8.77
C LEU A 145 4.77 13.49 -9.92
N ILE A 146 4.73 14.79 -9.62
CA ILE A 146 4.99 15.86 -10.58
C ILE A 146 6.41 15.71 -11.18
N ALA A 147 7.42 15.45 -10.36
CA ALA A 147 8.81 15.28 -10.82
C ALA A 147 9.06 14.03 -11.69
N LEU A 148 8.13 13.07 -11.63
CA LEU A 148 8.19 11.81 -12.38
C LEU A 148 7.26 11.80 -13.60
N PHE A 149 6.26 12.68 -13.68
CA PHE A 149 5.23 12.70 -14.70
C PHE A 149 5.76 12.54 -16.13
N ASP A 150 6.70 13.40 -16.56
CA ASP A 150 7.24 13.40 -17.93
C ASP A 150 8.14 12.20 -18.25
N LYS A 151 8.45 11.35 -17.26
CA LYS A 151 9.31 10.17 -17.41
C LYS A 151 8.50 8.87 -17.48
N LYS A 152 7.17 8.96 -17.55
CA LYS A 152 6.26 7.82 -17.50
C LYS A 152 5.49 7.66 -18.79
N GLU A 153 5.09 6.43 -19.05
CA GLU A 153 4.21 6.09 -20.17
C GLU A 153 2.82 6.70 -19.97
N ILE A 154 2.12 6.98 -21.07
CA ILE A 154 0.81 7.66 -21.08
C ILE A 154 -0.20 7.08 -20.07
N PRO A 155 -0.38 5.74 -19.94
CA PRO A 155 -1.31 5.21 -18.95
C PRO A 155 -0.94 5.60 -17.51
N VAL A 156 0.35 5.59 -17.17
CA VAL A 156 0.83 5.97 -15.83
C VAL A 156 0.75 7.49 -15.64
N GLN A 157 0.88 8.28 -16.70
CA GLN A 157 0.66 9.73 -16.65
C GLN A 157 -0.80 10.07 -16.32
N GLY A 158 -1.77 9.39 -16.94
CA GLY A 158 -3.19 9.54 -16.60
C GLY A 158 -3.46 9.20 -15.14
N ASP A 159 -2.91 8.07 -14.69
CA ASP A 159 -2.97 7.62 -13.30
C ASP A 159 -2.36 8.64 -12.30
N ILE A 160 -1.26 9.30 -12.68
CA ILE A 160 -0.67 10.40 -11.89
C ILE A 160 -1.63 11.59 -11.83
N LEU A 161 -2.24 12.01 -12.95
CA LEU A 161 -3.17 13.14 -12.96
C LEU A 161 -4.37 12.89 -12.06
N TYR A 162 -4.92 11.67 -12.09
CA TYR A 162 -5.97 11.24 -11.17
C TYR A 162 -5.56 11.44 -9.71
N VAL A 163 -4.41 10.88 -9.31
CA VAL A 163 -3.87 11.02 -7.95
C VAL A 163 -3.61 12.48 -7.56
N LEU A 164 -3.14 13.31 -8.49
CA LEU A 164 -2.95 14.74 -8.25
C LEU A 164 -4.29 15.49 -8.07
N GLY A 165 -5.36 15.03 -8.71
CA GLY A 165 -6.72 15.52 -8.50
C GLY A 165 -7.25 15.21 -7.11
N GLU A 166 -7.11 13.96 -6.68
CA GLU A 166 -7.58 13.50 -5.35
C GLU A 166 -6.77 14.12 -4.20
N ALA A 167 -5.44 14.12 -4.30
CA ALA A 167 -4.56 14.51 -3.19
C ALA A 167 -4.07 15.96 -3.23
N GLY A 168 -4.28 16.66 -4.36
CA GLY A 168 -3.62 17.92 -4.65
C GLY A 168 -4.07 19.09 -3.79
N ASN A 169 -3.26 20.15 -3.82
CA ASN A 169 -3.59 21.44 -3.23
C ASN A 169 -3.51 22.55 -4.30
N SER A 170 -3.59 23.82 -3.88
CA SER A 170 -3.52 24.96 -4.79
C SER A 170 -2.22 25.05 -5.60
N GLU A 171 -1.11 24.51 -5.12
CA GLU A 171 0.15 24.43 -5.89
C GLU A 171 0.07 23.35 -6.97
N THR A 172 -0.47 22.17 -6.63
CA THR A 172 -0.76 21.10 -7.59
C THR A 172 -1.67 21.61 -8.70
N LYS A 173 -2.75 22.32 -8.35
CA LYS A 173 -3.68 22.94 -9.30
C LYS A 173 -2.98 23.90 -10.27
N LYS A 174 -2.08 24.75 -9.77
CA LYS A 174 -1.30 25.66 -10.61
C LYS A 174 -0.40 24.89 -11.58
N TRP A 175 0.21 23.80 -11.11
CA TRP A 175 1.04 22.96 -11.96
C TRP A 175 0.20 22.31 -13.08
N ILE A 176 -0.96 21.73 -12.77
CA ILE A 176 -1.83 21.10 -13.79
C ILE A 176 -2.27 22.12 -14.84
N ASN A 177 -2.70 23.33 -14.42
CA ASN A 177 -3.08 24.41 -15.35
C ASN A 177 -1.94 24.83 -16.29
N ASN A 178 -0.69 24.81 -15.83
CA ASN A 178 0.45 25.11 -16.70
C ASN A 178 0.82 23.91 -17.58
N LYS A 179 0.57 22.69 -17.11
CA LYS A 179 0.97 21.46 -17.81
C LYS A 179 0.01 21.13 -18.96
N ILE A 180 -1.28 21.40 -18.80
CA ILE A 180 -2.32 21.01 -19.76
C ILE A 180 -2.04 21.50 -21.20
N ASP A 181 -1.53 22.73 -21.33
CA ASP A 181 -1.17 23.34 -22.63
C ASP A 181 -0.01 22.63 -23.35
N THR A 182 0.74 21.80 -22.62
CA THR A 182 1.89 21.03 -23.15
C THR A 182 1.53 19.58 -23.47
N LEU A 183 0.32 19.13 -23.12
CA LEU A 183 -0.13 17.77 -23.36
C LEU A 183 -0.62 17.62 -24.80
N GLU A 184 -0.11 16.62 -25.52
CA GLU A 184 -0.53 16.33 -26.90
C GLU A 184 -1.61 15.24 -26.97
N HIS A 185 -1.68 14.38 -25.95
CA HIS A 185 -2.59 13.23 -25.95
C HIS A 185 -3.93 13.60 -25.32
N GLN A 186 -5.03 13.35 -26.04
CA GLN A 186 -6.38 13.72 -25.59
C GLN A 186 -6.73 13.13 -24.22
N ASP A 187 -6.47 11.84 -24.00
CA ASP A 187 -6.75 11.20 -22.70
C ASP A 187 -6.05 11.88 -21.51
N LEU A 188 -4.86 12.47 -21.73
CA LEU A 188 -4.15 13.20 -20.67
C LEU A 188 -4.73 14.60 -20.45
N ILE A 189 -5.21 15.24 -21.51
CA ILE A 189 -5.93 16.52 -21.41
C ILE A 189 -7.23 16.31 -20.63
N ASP A 190 -7.97 15.24 -20.94
CA ASP A 190 -9.21 14.89 -20.24
C ASP A 190 -8.94 14.59 -18.77
N ALA A 191 -7.95 13.73 -18.47
CA ALA A 191 -7.55 13.44 -17.09
C ALA A 191 -7.06 14.68 -16.31
N ALA A 192 -6.39 15.63 -16.99
CA ALA A 192 -5.96 16.87 -16.36
C ALA A 192 -7.16 17.80 -16.04
N ASN A 193 -8.17 17.84 -16.91
CA ASN A 193 -9.40 18.59 -16.65
C ASN A 193 -10.18 17.97 -15.48
N ASP A 194 -10.36 16.65 -15.47
CA ASP A 194 -11.02 15.93 -14.38
C ASP A 194 -10.31 16.22 -13.04
N ALA A 195 -8.98 16.16 -13.02
CA ALA A 195 -8.20 16.49 -11.83
C ALA A 195 -8.39 17.95 -11.38
N LEU A 196 -8.52 18.91 -12.31
CA LEU A 196 -8.81 20.32 -11.98
C LEU A 196 -10.24 20.49 -11.43
N GLU A 197 -11.20 19.70 -11.90
CA GLU A 197 -12.57 19.69 -11.39
C GLU A 197 -12.63 19.18 -9.96
N THR A 198 -11.91 18.09 -9.64
CA THR A 198 -11.81 17.57 -8.27
C THR A 198 -11.15 18.57 -7.30
N LEU A 199 -10.18 19.34 -7.76
CA LEU A 199 -9.46 20.36 -6.96
C LEU A 199 -10.21 21.71 -6.82
N ASN A 200 -11.49 21.79 -7.19
CA ASN A 200 -12.30 23.02 -7.09
C ASN A 200 -13.01 23.19 -5.76
#